data_AF-A0A396G792-F1
#
_entry.id   AF-A0A396G792-F1
#
_cell.length_a   1.000
_cell.length_b   1.000
_cell.length_c   1.000
_cell.angle_alpha   90.00
_cell.angle_beta   90.00
_cell.angle_gamma   90.00
#
_symmetry.space_group_name_H-M   'P 1'
#
loop_
_entity.id
_entity.type
_entity.pdbx_description
1 polymer ?
#
loop_
_entity_poly.entity_id
_entity_poly.type
_entity_poly.pdbx_seq_one_letter_code
_entity_poly.pdbx_strand_id
1 'polypeptide(L)'
;MGNELIKKEDVLNLLYGFKDDDEAPKNYGTLLDIIRFVRVMPGITTEHIHELESRDTAKKPSIEGDGYAPDGTFIWDIWICPNCNEHYEIDYDEYDFCPKCGQRIDKSELE
;
A
#
# COMPACT_ATOMS: atom_id res chain seq x y z
N MET A 1 15.89 -7.55 15.95
CA MET A 1 15.11 -6.78 16.95
C MET A 1 13.75 -6.54 16.32
N GLY A 2 12.69 -7.11 16.90
CA GLY A 2 11.36 -7.12 16.27
C GLY A 2 10.81 -5.71 16.13
N ASN A 3 10.27 -5.38 14.96
CA ASN A 3 9.47 -4.17 14.74
C ASN A 3 8.13 -4.34 15.45
N GLU A 4 8.08 -4.13 16.77
CA GLU A 4 6.81 -4.05 17.48
C GLU A 4 6.13 -2.73 17.13
N LEU A 5 5.04 -2.80 16.38
CA LEU A 5 4.17 -1.67 16.10
C LEU A 5 3.42 -1.30 17.39
N ILE A 6 3.50 -0.02 17.79
CA ILE A 6 2.73 0.50 18.92
C ILE A 6 1.29 0.74 18.45
N LYS A 7 0.30 0.14 19.11
CA LYS A 7 -1.09 0.38 18.77
C LYS A 7 -1.53 1.72 19.35
N LYS A 8 -2.43 2.40 18.64
CA LYS A 8 -3.09 3.63 19.11
C LYS A 8 -3.70 3.45 20.52
N GLU A 9 -4.25 2.28 20.78
CA GLU A 9 -4.84 1.94 22.09
C GLU A 9 -3.79 1.92 23.20
N ASP A 10 -2.59 1.39 22.94
CA ASP A 10 -1.49 1.35 23.92
C ASP A 10 -1.05 2.78 24.28
N VAL A 11 -0.97 3.67 23.29
CA VAL A 11 -0.67 5.10 23.50
C VAL A 11 -1.77 5.77 24.32
N LEU A 12 -3.04 5.53 23.99
CA LEU A 12 -4.17 6.12 24.72
C LEU A 12 -4.20 5.64 26.18
N ASN A 13 -3.98 4.35 26.43
CA ASN A 13 -3.91 3.78 27.78
C ASN A 13 -2.78 4.42 28.60
N LEU A 14 -1.60 4.60 28.00
CA LEU A 14 -0.50 5.31 28.64
C LEU A 14 -0.88 6.76 29.00
N LEU A 15 -1.50 7.49 28.07
CA LEU A 15 -1.88 8.88 28.27
C LEU A 15 -2.97 9.04 29.34
N TYR A 16 -3.96 8.14 29.39
CA TYR A 16 -4.94 8.15 30.48
C TYR A 16 -4.32 7.77 31.81
N GLY A 17 -3.36 6.84 31.83
CA GLY A 17 -2.56 6.55 33.02
C GLY A 17 -1.92 7.82 33.58
N PHE A 18 -1.23 8.61 32.75
CA PHE A 18 -0.70 9.92 33.18
C PHE A 18 -1.79 10.90 33.61
N LYS A 19 -2.95 10.89 32.94
CA LYS A 19 -4.09 11.77 33.23
C LYS A 19 -4.75 11.47 34.57
N ASP A 20 -4.66 10.23 35.04
CA ASP A 20 -5.33 9.72 36.23
C ASP A 20 -4.37 9.53 37.43
N ASP A 21 -3.06 9.60 37.20
CA ASP A 21 -2.03 9.57 38.24
C ASP A 21 -1.86 10.94 38.91
N ASP A 22 -2.44 11.20 40.07
CA ASP A 22 -2.34 12.50 40.74
C ASP A 22 -0.92 12.92 41.16
N GLU A 23 0.04 11.99 41.23
CA GLU A 23 1.43 12.29 41.62
C GLU A 23 2.27 12.81 40.43
N ALA A 24 1.91 12.43 39.21
CA ALA A 24 2.64 12.84 38.01
C ALA A 24 2.45 14.35 37.74
N PRO A 25 3.52 15.17 37.73
CA PRO A 25 3.42 16.59 37.37
C PRO A 25 3.06 16.72 35.89
N LYS A 26 1.95 17.41 35.59
CA LYS A 26 1.42 17.54 34.22
C LYS A 26 0.68 18.85 34.03
N ASN A 27 0.74 19.38 32.81
CA ASN A 27 -0.19 20.40 32.35
C ASN A 27 -1.45 19.70 31.81
N TYR A 28 -2.55 19.80 32.55
CA TYR A 28 -3.81 19.15 32.18
C TYR A 28 -4.37 19.60 30.83
N GLY A 29 -4.27 20.89 30.49
CA GLY A 29 -4.75 21.40 29.21
C GLY A 29 -4.00 20.76 28.05
N THR A 30 -2.67 20.82 28.09
CA THR A 30 -1.81 20.21 27.07
C THR A 30 -2.01 18.70 26.96
N LEU A 31 -2.13 17.99 28.09
CA LEU A 31 -2.36 16.54 28.08
C LEU A 31 -3.70 16.17 27.42
N LEU A 32 -4.76 16.92 27.72
CA LEU A 32 -6.07 16.68 27.11
C LEU A 32 -6.06 16.97 25.60
N ASP A 33 -5.32 17.99 25.16
CA ASP A 33 -5.19 18.30 23.73
C ASP A 33 -4.41 17.21 22.98
N ILE A 34 -3.36 16.66 23.59
CA ILE A 34 -2.63 15.50 23.04
C ILE A 34 -3.58 14.29 22.93
N ILE A 35 -4.34 13.98 23.98
CA ILE A 35 -5.30 12.86 23.96
C ILE A 35 -6.33 13.06 22.83
N ARG A 36 -6.87 14.28 22.68
CA ARG A 36 -7.81 14.60 21.59
C ARG A 36 -7.18 14.38 20.22
N PHE A 37 -5.96 14.85 20.02
CA PHE A 37 -5.24 14.65 18.76
C PHE A 37 -5.07 13.16 18.45
N VAL A 38 -4.57 12.38 19.42
CA VAL A 38 -4.35 10.93 19.26
C VAL A 38 -5.65 10.20 18.93
N ARG A 39 -6.77 10.56 19.57
CA ARG A 39 -8.09 9.96 19.30
C ARG A 39 -8.54 10.15 17.85
N VAL A 40 -8.21 11.26 17.21
CA VAL A 40 -8.62 11.54 15.81
C VAL A 40 -7.52 11.23 14.79
N MET A 41 -6.31 10.85 15.22
CA MET A 41 -5.27 10.45 14.29
C MET A 41 -5.76 9.27 13.44
N PRO A 42 -5.62 9.36 12.10
CA PRO A 42 -5.94 8.26 11.21
C PRO A 42 -4.99 7.10 11.53
N GLY A 43 -5.58 5.93 11.76
CA GLY A 43 -4.82 4.70 11.87
C GLY A 43 -4.54 4.13 10.49
N ILE A 44 -3.46 3.37 10.38
CA ILE A 44 -3.33 2.36 9.33
C ILE A 44 -3.99 1.09 9.87
N THR A 45 -4.92 0.52 9.12
CA THR A 45 -5.51 -0.77 9.48
C THR A 45 -4.64 -1.91 8.98
N THR A 46 -4.74 -3.07 9.59
CA THR A 46 -4.01 -4.27 9.14
C THR A 46 -4.35 -4.61 7.70
N GLU A 47 -5.60 -4.40 7.28
CA GLU A 47 -6.06 -4.60 5.90
C GLU A 47 -5.32 -3.65 4.94
N HIS A 48 -5.13 -2.39 5.32
CA HIS A 48 -4.37 -1.44 4.50
C HIS A 48 -2.88 -1.81 4.41
N ILE A 49 -2.29 -2.35 5.49
CA ILE A 49 -0.92 -2.88 5.45
C ILE A 49 -0.83 -4.02 4.45
N HIS A 50 -1.74 -5.00 4.54
CA HIS A 50 -1.76 -6.13 3.62
C HIS A 50 -2.03 -5.73 2.17
N GLU A 51 -2.85 -4.70 1.94
CA GLU A 51 -3.06 -4.13 0.62
C GLU A 51 -1.74 -3.55 0.06
N LEU A 52 -1.01 -2.77 0.86
CA LEU A 52 0.28 -2.20 0.49
C LEU A 52 1.32 -3.31 0.22
N GLU A 53 1.40 -4.32 1.10
CA GLU A 53 2.29 -5.48 0.93
C GLU A 53 1.96 -6.27 -0.34
N SER A 54 0.68 -6.54 -0.59
CA SER A 54 0.21 -7.25 -1.80
C SER A 54 0.52 -6.48 -3.08
N ARG A 55 0.40 -5.15 -3.02
CA ARG A 55 0.71 -4.26 -4.14
C ARG A 55 2.22 -4.19 -4.41
N ASP A 56 3.04 -4.19 -3.38
CA ASP A 56 4.51 -4.15 -3.51
C ASP A 56 5.13 -5.52 -3.80
N THR A 57 4.42 -6.61 -3.51
CA THR A 57 4.82 -7.96 -3.92
C THR A 57 4.72 -8.09 -5.44
N ALA A 58 5.85 -8.33 -6.10
CA ALA A 58 5.90 -8.48 -7.55
C ALA A 58 5.04 -9.66 -8.03
N LYS A 59 4.21 -9.42 -9.04
CA LYS A 59 3.34 -10.44 -9.66
C LYS A 59 3.61 -10.50 -11.15
N LYS A 60 3.62 -11.72 -11.70
CA LYS A 60 3.76 -11.95 -13.14
C LYS A 60 2.53 -11.44 -13.88
N PRO A 61 2.69 -10.64 -14.93
CA PRO A 61 1.59 -10.22 -15.78
C PRO A 61 1.18 -11.34 -16.73
N SER A 62 -0.03 -11.25 -17.29
CA SER A 62 -0.39 -12.06 -18.46
C SER A 62 0.10 -11.34 -19.71
N ILE A 63 0.57 -12.11 -20.69
CA ILE A 63 1.05 -11.60 -21.97
C ILE A 63 0.02 -11.99 -23.04
N GLU A 64 -0.40 -11.03 -23.85
CA GLU A 64 -1.15 -11.28 -25.07
C GLU A 64 -0.36 -10.70 -26.25
N GLY A 65 -0.13 -11.50 -27.28
CA GLY A 65 0.77 -11.12 -28.35
C GLY A 65 1.17 -12.32 -29.19
N ASP A 66 1.55 -12.05 -30.44
CA ASP A 66 1.93 -13.00 -31.52
C ASP A 66 0.96 -13.27 -32.69
N GLY A 67 0.04 -12.34 -33.00
CA GLY A 67 -0.94 -12.53 -34.08
C GLY A 67 -1.12 -11.38 -35.08
N TYR A 68 -1.71 -11.72 -36.22
CA TYR A 68 -2.45 -10.76 -37.05
C TYR A 68 -3.94 -11.02 -36.86
N ALA A 69 -4.73 -9.95 -36.74
CA ALA A 69 -6.18 -10.05 -36.82
C ALA A 69 -6.59 -10.64 -38.19
N PRO A 70 -7.80 -11.22 -38.33
CA PRO A 70 -8.27 -11.79 -39.60
C PRO A 70 -8.25 -10.83 -40.80
N ASP A 71 -8.22 -9.53 -40.55
CA ASP A 71 -8.12 -8.46 -41.56
C ASP A 71 -6.66 -8.06 -41.91
N GLY A 72 -5.68 -8.69 -41.29
CA GLY A 72 -4.25 -8.42 -41.48
C GLY A 72 -3.69 -7.30 -40.60
N THR A 73 -4.44 -6.79 -39.61
CA THR A 73 -3.92 -5.82 -38.64
C THR A 73 -2.95 -6.50 -37.65
N PHE A 74 -1.78 -5.91 -37.43
CA PHE A 74 -0.79 -6.41 -36.45
C PHE A 74 -1.32 -6.27 -35.01
N ILE A 75 -1.19 -7.32 -34.21
CA ILE A 75 -1.53 -7.31 -32.78
C ILE A 75 -0.22 -7.09 -32.01
N TRP A 76 -0.16 -5.99 -31.27
CA TRP A 76 0.99 -5.64 -30.42
C TRP A 76 1.10 -6.58 -29.23
N ASP A 77 2.32 -6.89 -28.83
CA ASP A 77 2.58 -7.65 -27.62
C ASP A 77 2.34 -6.75 -26.40
N ILE A 78 1.33 -7.12 -25.61
CA ILE A 78 0.90 -6.38 -24.44
C ILE A 78 1.06 -7.22 -23.18
N TRP A 79 1.40 -6.56 -22.08
CA TRP A 79 1.29 -7.12 -20.75
C TRP A 79 0.07 -6.57 -20.03
N ILE A 80 -0.62 -7.45 -19.32
CA ILE A 80 -1.86 -7.17 -18.60
C ILE A 80 -1.56 -7.14 -17.11
N CYS A 81 -1.87 -6.02 -16.45
CA CYS A 81 -1.67 -5.87 -15.03
C CYS A 81 -2.48 -6.93 -14.26
N PRO A 82 -1.84 -7.76 -13.41
CA PRO A 82 -2.51 -8.87 -12.73
C PRO A 82 -3.48 -8.43 -11.61
N ASN A 83 -3.56 -7.13 -11.32
CA ASN A 83 -4.42 -6.58 -10.27
C ASN A 83 -5.61 -5.77 -10.80
N CYS A 84 -5.42 -5.01 -11.88
CA CYS A 84 -6.46 -4.09 -12.40
C CYS A 84 -6.79 -4.28 -13.88
N ASN A 85 -6.15 -5.25 -14.52
CA ASN A 85 -6.35 -5.63 -15.92
C ASN A 85 -6.14 -4.47 -16.90
N GLU A 86 -5.31 -3.50 -16.53
CA GLU A 86 -4.84 -2.47 -17.46
C GLU A 86 -3.79 -3.07 -18.38
N HIS A 87 -3.77 -2.64 -19.64
CA HIS A 87 -2.93 -3.19 -20.70
C HIS A 87 -1.86 -2.16 -21.05
N TYR A 88 -0.64 -2.64 -21.27
CA TYR A 88 0.51 -1.82 -21.61
C TYR A 88 1.34 -2.56 -22.65
N GLU A 89 2.00 -1.83 -23.55
CA GLU A 89 2.77 -2.41 -24.63
C GLU A 89 4.17 -2.81 -24.16
N ILE A 90 4.62 -4.03 -24.46
CA ILE A 90 5.90 -4.55 -23.93
C ILE A 90 7.09 -3.74 -24.43
N ASP A 91 7.10 -3.37 -25.71
CA ASP A 91 8.25 -2.72 -26.37
C ASP A 91 8.41 -1.22 -26.04
N TYR A 92 7.37 -0.56 -25.50
CA TYR A 92 7.39 0.89 -25.24
C TYR A 92 7.09 1.27 -23.79
N ASP A 93 6.34 0.46 -23.05
CA ASP A 93 5.90 0.76 -21.68
C ASP A 93 6.75 0.06 -20.61
N GLU A 94 7.92 0.63 -20.30
CA GLU A 94 8.83 0.12 -19.28
C GLU A 94 8.45 0.55 -17.85
N TYR A 95 7.45 -0.10 -17.23
CA TYR A 95 7.02 0.22 -15.86
C TYR A 95 7.24 -0.91 -14.84
N ASP A 96 8.05 -0.68 -13.81
CA ASP A 96 8.23 -1.65 -12.71
C ASP A 96 6.98 -1.80 -11.83
N PHE A 97 6.10 -0.82 -11.90
CA PHE A 97 4.82 -0.77 -11.20
C PHE A 97 3.74 -0.33 -12.17
N CYS A 98 2.56 -0.96 -12.14
CA CYS A 98 1.42 -0.55 -12.94
C CYS A 98 1.05 0.92 -12.67
N PRO A 99 1.12 1.82 -13.68
CA PRO A 99 0.77 3.23 -13.52
C PRO A 99 -0.62 3.50 -12.95
N LYS A 100 -1.58 2.62 -13.24
CA LYS A 100 -2.98 2.77 -12.78
C LYS A 100 -3.20 2.41 -11.32
N CYS A 101 -2.63 1.29 -10.85
CA CYS A 101 -2.96 0.74 -9.53
C CYS A 101 -1.76 0.54 -8.60
N GLY A 102 -0.54 0.78 -9.09
CA GLY A 102 0.71 0.67 -8.35
C GLY A 102 1.20 -0.76 -8.09
N GLN A 103 0.56 -1.79 -8.65
CA GLN A 103 1.02 -3.19 -8.53
C GLN A 103 2.43 -3.35 -9.08
N ARG A 104 3.37 -3.84 -8.28
CA ARG A 104 4.72 -4.19 -8.72
C ARG A 104 4.66 -5.37 -9.69
N ILE A 105 5.36 -5.27 -10.80
CA ILE A 105 5.34 -6.27 -11.87
C ILE A 105 6.64 -7.08 -11.81
N ASP A 106 6.52 -8.40 -11.89
CA ASP A 106 7.65 -9.28 -12.14
C ASP A 106 7.89 -9.31 -13.65
N LYS A 107 8.97 -8.65 -14.10
CA LYS A 107 9.36 -8.53 -15.51
C LYS A 107 10.34 -9.61 -15.97
N SER A 108 10.67 -10.60 -15.12
CA SER A 108 11.70 -11.60 -15.44
C SER A 108 11.44 -12.45 -16.69
N GLU A 109 10.20 -12.45 -17.20
CA GLU A 109 9.77 -13.17 -18.41
C GLU A 109 9.37 -12.23 -19.56
N LEU A 110 9.54 -10.91 -19.40
CA LEU A 110 9.29 -9.90 -20.43
C LEU A 110 10.56 -9.49 -21.21
N GLU A 111 11.70 -10.14 -20.92
CA GLU A 111 12.99 -10.04 -21.61
C GLU A 111 13.28 -11.30 -22.44
#